data_AF-A0A2D6SIV1-F1
#
_entry.id   AF-A0A2D6SIV1-F1
#
_cell.length_a   1.000
_cell.length_b   1.000
_cell.length_c   1.000
_cell.angle_alpha   90.00
_cell.angle_beta   90.00
_cell.angle_gamma   90.00
#
_symmetry.space_group_name_H-M   'P 1'
#
loop_
_entity.id
_entity.type
_entity.pdbx_description
1 polymer ?
#
loop_
_entity_poly.entity_id
_entity_poly.type
_entity_poly.pdbx_seq_one_letter_code
_entity_poly.pdbx_strand_id
1 'polypeptide(L)'
;MSEVKQLAYALGAQIEGVSVSEPLSDVQTAFIKKIWHEHHIVLFREQNAEPREIIEFAGNFGDLDDHASTPYYRLENFPQLMEITTRPINGRPSETRNVGRNWHSDYSYTQRPAAASMLFCVEPAPVGGDTMFCNMVKAYETLSKPMQKIVDELHSVYDISLTAGLFQRDPKEVEETRKLNPPIAHPTVRVHPESGKKALYVSERVSHFHGMTSEESKPLIDYLCYHATRPENVYRHVWRAGD
;
A
#
# COMPACT_ATOMS: atom_id res chain seq x y z
N MET A 1 16.22 -16.20 -18.98
CA MET A 1 15.36 -16.64 -17.86
C MET A 1 15.47 -15.58 -16.80
N SER A 2 14.37 -15.02 -16.32
CA SER A 2 14.38 -14.01 -15.26
C SER A 2 14.89 -14.63 -13.95
N GLU A 3 15.88 -14.00 -13.33
CA GLU A 3 16.39 -14.41 -12.02
C GLU A 3 15.52 -13.78 -10.92
N VAL A 4 15.31 -14.52 -9.83
CA VAL A 4 14.52 -14.06 -8.67
C VAL A 4 15.40 -14.10 -7.43
N LYS A 5 15.55 -12.95 -6.78
CA LYS A 5 16.34 -12.81 -5.55
C LYS A 5 15.47 -12.34 -4.41
N GLN A 6 15.36 -13.16 -3.36
CA GLN A 6 14.64 -12.77 -2.15
C GLN A 6 15.30 -11.57 -1.46
N LEU A 7 14.49 -10.57 -1.08
CA LEU A 7 14.96 -9.32 -0.48
C LEU A 7 15.05 -9.38 1.04
N ALA A 8 14.08 -10.03 1.68
CA ALA A 8 14.08 -10.23 3.13
C ALA A 8 13.35 -11.53 3.50
N TYR A 9 13.57 -12.00 4.73
CA TYR A 9 12.91 -13.18 5.25
C TYR A 9 11.38 -13.05 5.28
N ALA A 10 10.88 -11.85 5.58
CA ALA A 10 9.45 -11.62 5.74
C ALA A 10 8.69 -11.49 4.42
N LEU A 11 9.24 -10.77 3.45
CA LEU A 11 8.62 -10.45 2.16
C LEU A 11 9.65 -9.83 1.20
N GLY A 12 9.26 -9.71 -0.08
CA GLY A 12 10.01 -9.03 -1.13
C GLY A 12 10.87 -9.97 -1.98
N ALA A 13 10.78 -9.78 -3.29
CA ALA A 13 11.67 -10.38 -4.27
C ALA A 13 12.06 -9.37 -5.35
N GLN A 14 13.32 -9.36 -5.74
CA GLN A 14 13.80 -8.67 -6.93
C GLN A 14 13.69 -9.62 -8.12
N ILE A 15 13.14 -9.12 -9.23
CA ILE A 15 13.09 -9.83 -10.51
C ILE A 15 14.03 -9.14 -11.50
N GLU A 16 14.89 -9.91 -12.15
CA GLU A 16 15.83 -9.41 -13.16
C GLU A 16 15.40 -9.81 -14.58
N GLY A 17 15.89 -9.07 -15.57
CA GLY A 17 15.61 -9.33 -17.00
C GLY A 17 14.17 -9.01 -17.41
N VAL A 18 13.50 -8.09 -16.69
CA VAL A 18 12.22 -7.49 -17.06
C VAL A 18 12.42 -5.99 -17.18
N SER A 19 11.95 -5.41 -18.28
CA SER A 19 11.87 -3.97 -18.46
C SER A 19 10.42 -3.51 -18.32
N VAL A 20 10.17 -2.48 -17.52
CA VAL A 20 8.83 -1.89 -17.37
C VAL A 20 8.45 -0.97 -18.54
N SER A 21 9.41 -0.63 -19.41
CA SER A 21 9.16 0.13 -20.65
C SER A 21 8.89 -0.74 -21.89
N GLU A 22 8.89 -2.07 -21.72
CA GLU A 22 8.60 -3.00 -22.80
C GLU A 22 7.29 -3.77 -22.56
N PRO A 23 6.53 -4.12 -23.61
CA PRO A 23 5.35 -4.96 -23.48
C PRO A 23 5.67 -6.32 -22.84
N LEU A 24 4.85 -6.74 -21.88
CA LEU A 24 4.96 -8.06 -21.28
C LEU A 24 4.22 -9.11 -22.11
N SER A 25 4.85 -10.27 -22.31
CA SER A 25 4.13 -11.46 -22.74
C SER A 25 3.28 -12.04 -21.60
N ASP A 26 2.22 -12.79 -21.93
CA ASP A 26 1.38 -13.49 -20.95
C ASP A 26 2.20 -14.38 -20.00
N VAL A 27 3.28 -14.99 -20.51
CA VAL A 27 4.18 -15.84 -19.73
C VAL A 27 4.96 -15.00 -18.69
N GLN A 28 5.44 -13.81 -19.07
CA GLN A 28 6.12 -12.90 -18.14
C GLN A 28 5.13 -12.35 -17.11
N THR A 29 3.94 -11.92 -17.53
CA THR A 29 2.90 -11.42 -16.62
C THR A 29 2.51 -12.48 -15.59
N ALA A 30 2.26 -13.72 -16.02
CA ALA A 30 1.93 -14.83 -15.12
C ALA A 30 3.09 -15.16 -14.16
N PHE A 31 4.33 -15.10 -14.65
CA PHE A 31 5.52 -15.28 -13.83
C PHE A 31 5.64 -14.20 -12.75
N ILE A 32 5.52 -12.93 -13.11
CA ILE A 32 5.59 -11.80 -12.17
C ILE A 32 4.46 -11.92 -11.14
N LYS A 33 3.22 -12.21 -11.54
CA LYS A 33 2.08 -12.43 -10.63
C LYS A 33 2.36 -13.55 -9.63
N LYS A 34 2.92 -14.67 -10.08
CA LYS A 34 3.28 -15.78 -9.19
C LYS A 34 4.29 -15.32 -8.12
N ILE A 35 5.38 -14.68 -8.52
CA ILE A 35 6.40 -14.18 -7.59
C ILE A 35 5.80 -13.14 -6.64
N TRP A 36 4.94 -12.25 -7.15
CA TRP A 36 4.26 -11.24 -6.35
C TRP A 36 3.31 -11.85 -5.31
N HIS A 37 2.52 -12.85 -5.63
CA HIS A 37 1.65 -13.53 -4.65
C HIS A 37 2.42 -14.32 -3.59
N GLU A 38 3.61 -14.82 -3.95
CA GLU A 38 4.48 -15.54 -3.04
C GLU A 38 5.22 -14.59 -2.08
N HIS A 39 5.78 -13.51 -2.62
CA HIS A 39 6.67 -12.59 -1.90
C HIS A 39 6.02 -11.27 -1.48
N HIS A 40 4.77 -11.00 -1.85
CA HIS A 40 3.97 -9.81 -1.53
C HIS A 40 4.45 -8.48 -2.11
N ILE A 41 5.75 -8.32 -2.36
CA ILE A 41 6.40 -7.18 -3.00
C ILE A 41 7.34 -7.71 -4.08
N VAL A 42 7.30 -7.06 -5.25
CA VAL A 42 8.24 -7.29 -6.34
C VAL A 42 8.98 -5.99 -6.61
N LEU A 43 10.28 -6.10 -6.85
CA LEU A 43 11.17 -5.00 -7.17
C LEU A 43 11.81 -5.23 -8.53
N PHE A 44 11.74 -4.21 -9.38
CA PHE A 44 12.51 -4.12 -10.62
C PHE A 44 13.54 -3.01 -10.41
N ARG A 45 14.81 -3.30 -10.65
CA ARG A 45 15.89 -2.32 -10.45
C ARG A 45 16.22 -1.63 -11.77
N GLU A 46 16.74 -0.41 -11.68
CA GLU A 46 17.39 0.28 -12.82
C GLU A 46 16.47 0.45 -14.04
N GLN A 47 15.18 0.68 -13.77
CA GLN A 47 14.18 0.93 -14.78
C GLN A 47 14.24 2.36 -15.31
N ASN A 48 13.93 2.51 -16.58
CA ASN A 48 13.73 3.81 -17.22
C ASN A 48 12.43 3.74 -18.00
N ALA A 49 11.43 4.50 -17.56
CA ALA A 49 10.10 4.48 -18.15
C ALA A 49 9.41 5.83 -18.06
N GLU A 50 8.68 6.16 -19.11
CA GLU A 50 7.79 7.31 -19.19
C GLU A 50 6.43 6.99 -18.55
N PRO A 51 5.64 8.01 -18.15
CA PRO A 51 4.33 7.81 -17.53
C PRO A 51 3.40 6.84 -18.27
N ARG A 52 3.40 6.86 -19.61
CA ARG A 52 2.56 5.93 -20.41
C ARG A 52 3.02 4.48 -20.30
N GLU A 53 4.32 4.26 -20.27
CA GLU A 53 4.91 2.92 -20.16
C GLU A 53 4.62 2.33 -18.77
N ILE A 54 4.71 3.15 -17.72
CA ILE A 54 4.31 2.78 -16.35
C ILE A 54 2.84 2.34 -16.30
N ILE A 55 1.95 3.11 -16.95
CA ILE A 55 0.52 2.78 -17.05
C ILE A 55 0.29 1.47 -17.81
N GLU A 56 0.94 1.30 -18.97
CA GLU A 56 0.82 0.09 -19.78
C GLU A 56 1.33 -1.15 -19.04
N PHE A 57 2.47 -1.04 -18.36
CA PHE A 57 3.02 -2.11 -17.53
C PHE A 57 2.05 -2.50 -16.41
N ALA A 58 1.57 -1.52 -15.63
CA ALA A 58 0.64 -1.76 -14.53
C ALA A 58 -0.68 -2.39 -15.00
N GLY A 59 -1.17 -2.00 -16.18
CA GLY A 59 -2.39 -2.53 -16.79
C GLY A 59 -2.36 -4.04 -17.06
N ASN A 60 -1.19 -4.67 -17.13
CA ASN A 60 -1.07 -6.13 -17.23
C ASN A 60 -1.56 -6.86 -15.96
N PHE A 61 -1.65 -6.16 -14.84
CA PHE A 61 -1.96 -6.76 -13.54
C PHE A 61 -3.41 -6.55 -13.11
N GLY A 62 -4.14 -5.62 -13.71
CA GLY A 62 -5.56 -5.37 -13.49
C GLY A 62 -6.00 -3.99 -13.97
N ASP A 63 -7.26 -3.65 -13.70
CA ASP A 63 -7.80 -2.32 -14.00
C ASP A 63 -7.12 -1.26 -13.11
N LEU A 64 -6.69 -0.16 -13.73
CA LEU A 64 -6.10 0.96 -13.02
C LEU A 64 -7.17 1.88 -12.47
N ASP A 65 -7.01 2.26 -11.21
CA ASP A 65 -7.84 3.29 -10.58
C ASP A 65 -7.50 4.65 -11.18
N ASP A 66 -8.52 5.50 -11.39
CA ASP A 66 -8.30 6.86 -11.86
C ASP A 66 -7.98 7.82 -10.70
N HIS A 67 -7.91 7.35 -9.46
CA HIS A 67 -7.69 8.14 -8.25
C HIS A 67 -8.80 9.14 -7.93
N ALA A 68 -10.05 8.87 -8.32
CA ALA A 68 -11.19 9.74 -8.04
C ALA A 68 -11.45 9.99 -6.54
N SER A 69 -11.04 9.07 -5.66
CA SER A 69 -11.13 9.26 -4.20
C SER A 69 -10.13 10.28 -3.65
N THR A 70 -9.05 10.58 -4.40
CA THR A 70 -7.97 11.52 -4.02
C THR A 70 -7.44 12.27 -5.26
N PRO A 71 -8.27 13.07 -5.93
CA PRO A 71 -7.95 13.61 -7.26
C PRO A 71 -6.82 14.64 -7.26
N TYR A 72 -6.56 15.28 -6.11
CA TYR A 72 -5.52 16.31 -5.95
C TYR A 72 -4.08 15.77 -6.10
N TYR A 73 -3.89 14.44 -6.13
CA TYR A 73 -2.56 13.83 -6.27
C TYR A 73 -2.24 13.38 -7.69
N ARG A 74 -3.23 13.45 -8.59
CA ARG A 74 -3.07 13.00 -9.97
C ARG A 74 -1.92 13.76 -10.65
N LEU A 75 -1.08 13.01 -11.36
CA LEU A 75 -0.12 13.60 -12.27
C LEU A 75 -0.88 14.25 -13.44
N GLU A 76 -0.47 15.46 -13.82
CA GLU A 76 -1.11 16.20 -14.91
C GLU A 76 -1.11 15.36 -16.20
N ASN A 77 -2.27 15.28 -16.87
CA ASN A 77 -2.52 14.46 -18.07
C ASN A 77 -2.47 12.93 -17.88
N PHE A 78 -2.20 12.44 -16.68
CA PHE A 78 -2.11 11.00 -16.36
C PHE A 78 -2.92 10.67 -15.09
N PRO A 79 -4.26 10.62 -15.17
CA PRO A 79 -5.11 10.45 -13.99
C PRO A 79 -4.88 9.12 -13.24
N GLN A 80 -4.30 8.10 -13.89
CA GLN A 80 -3.95 6.81 -13.28
C GLN A 80 -2.65 6.84 -12.47
N LEU A 81 -1.95 7.98 -12.43
CA LEU A 81 -0.69 8.14 -11.70
C LEU A 81 -0.84 9.22 -10.65
N MET A 82 -0.20 9.03 -9.50
CA MET A 82 -0.03 10.07 -8.50
C MET A 82 1.42 10.56 -8.44
N GLU A 83 1.62 11.88 -8.28
CA GLU A 83 2.95 12.43 -8.00
C GLU A 83 3.18 12.56 -6.49
N ILE A 84 4.05 11.70 -5.94
CA ILE A 84 4.49 11.79 -4.55
C ILE A 84 5.84 12.48 -4.49
N THR A 85 5.85 13.72 -3.98
CA THR A 85 7.06 14.55 -3.99
C THR A 85 7.13 15.45 -2.76
N THR A 86 8.36 15.68 -2.30
CA THR A 86 8.67 16.69 -1.27
C THR A 86 9.17 18.00 -1.89
N ARG A 87 9.36 18.03 -3.21
CA ARG A 87 9.80 19.23 -3.94
C ARG A 87 8.71 20.31 -3.87
N PRO A 88 9.06 21.58 -3.65
CA PRO A 88 8.10 22.67 -3.75
C PRO A 88 7.55 22.79 -5.17
N ILE A 89 6.25 23.04 -5.30
CA ILE A 89 5.57 23.32 -6.56
C ILE A 89 5.18 24.81 -6.54
N ASN A 90 5.64 25.58 -7.52
CA ASN A 90 5.38 27.02 -7.61
C ASN A 90 5.70 27.80 -6.31
N GLY A 91 6.81 27.44 -5.65
CA GLY A 91 7.25 28.07 -4.40
C GLY A 91 6.44 27.70 -3.16
N ARG A 92 5.48 26.78 -3.27
CA ARG A 92 4.70 26.25 -2.15
C ARG A 92 5.12 24.81 -1.84
N PRO A 93 5.05 24.34 -0.58
CA PRO A 93 5.29 22.95 -0.27
C PRO A 93 4.33 22.04 -1.07
N SER A 94 4.81 20.90 -1.58
CA SER A 94 3.93 19.92 -2.23
C SER A 94 2.86 19.41 -1.27
N GLU A 95 1.63 19.23 -1.76
CA GLU A 95 0.52 18.62 -1.02
C GLU A 95 0.80 17.15 -0.65
N THR A 96 1.70 16.49 -1.39
CA THR A 96 2.09 15.09 -1.13
C THR A 96 3.29 14.93 -0.19
N ARG A 97 3.92 16.02 0.28
CA ARG A 97 5.14 15.96 1.14
C ARG A 97 5.01 15.18 2.45
N ASN A 98 3.78 14.96 2.91
CA ASN A 98 3.45 14.30 4.17
C ASN A 98 2.63 13.02 4.01
N VAL A 99 2.45 12.48 2.80
CA VAL A 99 1.68 11.24 2.61
C VAL A 99 2.43 10.03 3.16
N GLY A 100 1.68 8.97 3.49
CA GLY A 100 2.25 7.65 3.80
C GLY A 100 3.04 7.54 5.10
N ARG A 101 2.89 8.49 6.05
CA ARG A 101 3.71 8.56 7.27
C ARG A 101 3.30 7.60 8.40
N ASN A 102 2.13 6.97 8.31
CA ASN A 102 1.68 5.92 9.23
C ASN A 102 1.44 4.61 8.46
N TRP A 103 1.56 3.46 9.14
CA TRP A 103 1.30 2.15 8.55
C TRP A 103 -0.14 2.07 8.05
N HIS A 104 -0.30 1.67 6.79
CA HIS A 104 -1.60 1.63 6.13
C HIS A 104 -1.59 0.70 4.92
N SER A 105 -2.79 0.45 4.40
CA SER A 105 -3.04 -0.10 3.08
C SER A 105 -3.80 0.96 2.28
N ASP A 106 -3.41 1.19 1.04
CA ASP A 106 -4.00 2.20 0.17
C ASP A 106 -5.48 1.92 -0.09
N TYR A 107 -6.27 3.01 -0.09
CA TYR A 107 -7.72 2.97 -0.25
C TYR A 107 -8.49 2.03 0.69
N SER A 108 -7.89 1.66 1.82
CA SER A 108 -8.58 0.90 2.88
C SER A 108 -9.81 1.61 3.47
N TYR A 109 -10.00 2.90 3.19
CA TYR A 109 -11.18 3.70 3.56
C TYR A 109 -12.27 3.74 2.47
N THR A 110 -12.15 2.96 1.39
CA THR A 110 -13.14 2.91 0.29
C THR A 110 -13.83 1.54 0.23
N GLN A 111 -14.96 1.44 -0.47
CA GLN A 111 -15.66 0.15 -0.69
C GLN A 111 -14.83 -0.85 -1.49
N ARG A 112 -13.89 -0.35 -2.30
CA ARG A 112 -13.00 -1.14 -3.15
C ARG A 112 -11.55 -0.75 -2.85
N PRO A 113 -10.94 -1.30 -1.78
CA PRO A 113 -9.54 -1.04 -1.49
C PRO A 113 -8.64 -1.45 -2.65
N ALA A 114 -7.48 -0.79 -2.77
CA ALA A 114 -6.52 -1.11 -3.81
C ALA A 114 -6.07 -2.57 -3.72
N ALA A 115 -6.07 -3.29 -4.84
CA ALA A 115 -5.52 -4.64 -4.91
C ALA A 115 -3.99 -4.63 -4.87
N ALA A 116 -3.40 -3.59 -5.44
CA ALA A 116 -1.96 -3.34 -5.48
C ALA A 116 -1.69 -1.83 -5.57
N SER A 117 -0.48 -1.45 -5.20
CA SER A 117 0.09 -0.14 -5.52
C SER A 117 1.43 -0.39 -6.22
N MET A 118 1.71 0.38 -7.26
CA MET A 118 2.99 0.38 -7.96
C MET A 118 3.63 1.75 -7.78
N LEU A 119 4.89 1.76 -7.36
CA LEU A 119 5.67 2.98 -7.17
C LEU A 119 6.86 2.92 -8.11
N PHE A 120 7.17 4.06 -8.74
CA PHE A 120 8.34 4.25 -9.59
C PHE A 120 9.17 5.39 -9.03
N CYS A 121 10.44 5.13 -8.69
CA CYS A 121 11.30 6.14 -8.10
C CYS A 121 11.99 6.99 -9.17
N VAL A 122 11.46 8.20 -9.40
CA VAL A 122 12.12 9.18 -10.29
C VAL A 122 13.40 9.72 -9.64
N GLU A 123 13.30 10.20 -8.40
CA GLU A 123 14.43 10.72 -7.65
C GLU A 123 14.32 10.36 -6.16
N PRO A 124 15.27 9.58 -5.61
CA PRO A 124 15.28 9.27 -4.19
C PRO A 124 15.76 10.48 -3.37
N ALA A 125 15.34 10.54 -2.11
CA ALA A 125 15.90 11.50 -1.17
C ALA A 125 17.38 11.17 -0.90
N PRO A 126 18.26 12.18 -0.70
CA PRO A 126 19.68 11.93 -0.44
C PRO A 126 19.93 11.24 0.91
N VAL A 127 19.02 11.42 1.88
CA VAL A 127 19.06 10.78 3.20
C VAL A 127 17.64 10.49 3.66
N GLY A 128 17.37 9.26 4.08
CA GLY A 128 16.04 8.83 4.51
C GLY A 128 15.08 8.67 3.33
N GLY A 129 13.76 8.64 3.61
CA GLY A 129 12.74 8.42 2.58
C GLY A 129 12.48 6.96 2.24
N ASP A 130 13.11 6.02 2.94
CA ASP A 130 12.86 4.59 2.81
C ASP A 130 11.38 4.25 3.02
N THR A 131 10.90 3.25 2.29
CA THR A 131 9.55 2.71 2.49
C THR A 131 9.64 1.38 3.21
N MET A 132 8.83 1.21 4.24
CA MET A 132 8.74 -0.04 4.99
C MET A 132 7.44 -0.76 4.65
N PHE A 133 7.53 -2.06 4.42
CA PHE A 133 6.41 -2.95 4.12
C PHE A 133 6.34 -4.04 5.19
N CYS A 134 5.13 -4.44 5.58
CA CYS A 134 4.92 -5.52 6.56
C CYS A 134 4.11 -6.67 5.94
N ASN A 135 4.49 -7.91 6.27
CA ASN A 135 3.79 -9.10 5.80
C ASN A 135 2.58 -9.40 6.70
N MET A 136 1.39 -9.04 6.21
CA MET A 136 0.14 -9.22 6.93
C MET A 136 -0.38 -10.68 6.95
N VAL A 137 0.10 -11.54 6.04
CA VAL A 137 -0.14 -12.99 6.10
C VAL A 137 0.61 -13.57 7.29
N LYS A 138 1.91 -13.30 7.38
CA LYS A 138 2.75 -13.75 8.48
C LYS A 138 2.30 -13.17 9.82
N ALA A 139 1.87 -11.91 9.83
CA ALA A 139 1.27 -11.29 11.02
C ALA A 139 0.07 -12.11 11.54
N TYR A 140 -0.84 -12.53 10.65
CA TYR A 140 -1.96 -13.39 11.02
C TYR A 140 -1.52 -14.79 11.48
N GLU A 141 -0.65 -15.45 10.71
CA GLU A 141 -0.19 -16.83 10.98
C GLU A 141 0.50 -16.98 12.33
N THR A 142 1.18 -15.92 12.78
CA THR A 142 1.92 -15.88 14.05
C THR A 142 1.09 -15.44 15.26
N LEU A 143 -0.20 -15.09 15.06
CA LEU A 143 -1.13 -14.92 16.18
C LEU A 143 -1.40 -16.26 16.86
N SER A 144 -1.65 -16.22 18.17
CA SER A 144 -2.12 -17.41 18.89
C SER A 144 -3.48 -17.86 18.35
N LYS A 145 -3.79 -19.16 18.45
CA LYS A 145 -5.09 -19.71 17.98
C LYS A 145 -6.30 -19.02 18.61
N PRO A 146 -6.31 -18.67 19.92
CA PRO A 146 -7.39 -17.87 20.49
C PRO A 146 -7.51 -16.49 19.85
N MET A 147 -6.39 -15.80 19.59
CA MET A 147 -6.41 -14.49 18.96
C MET A 147 -6.91 -14.56 17.51
N GLN A 148 -6.50 -15.59 16.74
CA GLN A 148 -7.04 -15.83 15.38
C GLN A 148 -8.57 -15.95 15.38
N LYS A 149 -9.14 -16.68 16.34
CA LYS A 149 -10.61 -16.80 16.48
C LYS A 149 -11.30 -15.49 16.80
N ILE A 150 -10.66 -14.62 17.59
CA ILE A 150 -11.20 -13.29 17.89
C ILE A 150 -11.21 -12.44 16.62
N VAL A 151 -10.06 -12.31 15.96
CA VAL A 151 -9.94 -11.41 14.79
C VAL A 151 -10.68 -11.90 13.55
N ASP A 152 -10.91 -13.21 13.41
CA ASP A 152 -11.67 -13.80 12.31
C ASP A 152 -13.15 -13.30 12.29
N GLU A 153 -13.69 -12.86 13.42
CA GLU A 153 -15.08 -12.38 13.55
C GLU A 153 -15.20 -10.84 13.50
N LEU A 154 -14.08 -10.12 13.59
CA LEU A 154 -14.08 -8.66 13.67
C LEU A 154 -14.14 -7.99 12.31
N HIS A 155 -14.65 -6.76 12.29
CA HIS A 155 -14.63 -5.88 11.14
C HIS A 155 -13.96 -4.56 11.51
N SER A 156 -12.83 -4.25 10.89
CA SER A 156 -12.04 -3.03 11.09
C SER A 156 -12.73 -1.84 10.41
N VAL A 157 -13.08 -0.79 11.16
CA VAL A 157 -13.66 0.45 10.61
C VAL A 157 -12.56 1.44 10.27
N TYR A 158 -12.27 1.58 8.98
CA TYR A 158 -11.29 2.52 8.45
C TYR A 158 -11.87 3.93 8.34
N ASP A 159 -11.11 4.92 8.79
CA ASP A 159 -11.46 6.33 8.71
C ASP A 159 -10.31 7.12 8.10
N ILE A 160 -10.57 7.78 6.98
CA ILE A 160 -9.60 8.61 6.28
C ILE A 160 -9.02 9.72 7.16
N SER A 161 -9.79 10.17 8.16
CA SER A 161 -9.40 11.20 9.12
C SER A 161 -8.19 10.80 9.98
N LEU A 162 -7.87 9.50 10.05
CA LEU A 162 -6.69 8.95 10.72
C LEU A 162 -5.44 8.90 9.82
N THR A 163 -5.51 9.46 8.62
CA THR A 163 -4.34 9.63 7.75
C THR A 163 -3.39 10.67 8.37
N ALA A 164 -2.16 10.26 8.65
CA ALA A 164 -1.16 11.15 9.22
C ALA A 164 -0.94 12.39 8.33
N GLY A 165 -1.00 13.58 8.95
CA GLY A 165 -0.81 14.85 8.25
C GLY A 165 -2.01 15.36 7.46
N LEU A 166 -3.15 14.67 7.43
CA LEU A 166 -4.35 15.12 6.68
C LEU A 166 -4.79 16.53 7.08
N PHE A 167 -4.90 16.81 8.38
CA PHE A 167 -5.34 18.13 8.88
C PHE A 167 -4.28 19.24 8.77
N GLN A 168 -3.12 18.96 8.18
CA GLN A 168 -2.11 19.99 7.84
C GLN A 168 -2.31 20.54 6.41
N ARG A 169 -3.28 20.00 5.66
CA ARG A 169 -3.66 20.42 4.30
C ARG A 169 -4.73 21.50 4.32
N ASP A 170 -5.15 21.95 3.15
CA ASP A 170 -6.25 22.91 3.02
C ASP A 170 -7.54 22.38 3.68
N PRO A 171 -8.18 23.13 4.59
CA PRO A 171 -9.38 22.66 5.29
C PRO A 171 -10.55 22.30 4.38
N LYS A 172 -10.71 22.96 3.23
CA LYS A 172 -11.80 22.64 2.29
C LYS A 172 -11.54 21.31 1.61
N GLU A 173 -10.31 21.07 1.16
CA GLU A 173 -9.91 19.77 0.58
C GLU A 173 -10.09 18.63 1.59
N VAL A 174 -9.75 18.87 2.86
CA VAL A 174 -9.96 17.89 3.94
C VAL A 174 -11.45 17.59 4.13
N GLU A 175 -12.32 18.60 4.14
CA GLU A 175 -13.76 18.41 4.27
C GLU A 175 -14.36 17.64 3.08
N GLU A 176 -13.98 18.00 1.85
CA GLU A 176 -14.40 17.32 0.62
C GLU A 176 -13.93 15.87 0.60
N THR A 177 -12.66 15.63 0.95
CA THR A 177 -12.07 14.29 1.08
C THR A 177 -12.83 13.41 2.07
N ARG A 178 -13.23 13.96 3.23
CA ARG A 178 -14.02 13.23 4.24
C ARG A 178 -15.44 12.94 3.78
N LYS A 179 -16.07 13.84 3.04
CA LYS A 179 -17.41 13.62 2.45
C LYS A 179 -17.39 12.51 1.39
N LEU A 180 -16.34 12.47 0.57
CA LEU A 180 -16.15 11.44 -0.46
C LEU A 180 -15.84 10.05 0.13
N ASN A 181 -15.20 10.02 1.30
CA ASN A 181 -14.70 8.80 1.92
C ASN A 181 -15.26 8.64 3.35
N PRO A 182 -16.57 8.37 3.51
CA PRO A 182 -17.14 8.09 4.82
C PRO A 182 -16.52 6.83 5.43
N PRO A 183 -16.43 6.73 6.78
CA PRO A 183 -15.85 5.55 7.43
C PRO A 183 -16.52 4.24 6.98
N ILE A 184 -15.71 3.21 6.79
CA ILE A 184 -16.16 1.93 6.22
C ILE A 184 -15.56 0.74 6.97
N ALA A 185 -16.38 -0.30 7.14
CA ALA A 185 -15.97 -1.54 7.77
C ALA A 185 -15.51 -2.58 6.74
N HIS A 186 -14.38 -3.23 7.02
CA HIS A 186 -13.88 -4.40 6.28
C HIS A 186 -13.61 -5.56 7.24
N PRO A 187 -13.73 -6.83 6.81
CA PRO A 187 -13.29 -7.96 7.63
C PRO A 187 -11.84 -7.75 8.11
N THR A 188 -11.61 -7.91 9.42
CA THR A 188 -10.28 -7.78 10.03
C THR A 188 -9.35 -8.90 9.57
N VAL A 189 -9.88 -9.99 9.04
CA VAL A 189 -9.12 -11.02 8.32
C VAL A 189 -9.69 -11.17 6.92
N ARG A 190 -8.84 -11.00 5.91
CA ARG A 190 -9.20 -11.15 4.49
C ARG A 190 -8.54 -12.37 3.90
N VAL A 191 -9.21 -13.01 2.95
CA VAL A 191 -8.64 -14.08 2.13
C VAL A 191 -8.22 -13.46 0.79
N HIS A 192 -6.94 -13.61 0.44
CA HIS A 192 -6.45 -13.16 -0.86
C HIS A 192 -7.08 -14.01 -1.98
N PRO A 193 -7.75 -13.41 -2.98
CA PRO A 193 -8.59 -14.15 -3.92
C PRO A 193 -7.79 -15.13 -4.81
N GLU A 194 -6.55 -14.79 -5.16
CA GLU A 194 -5.74 -15.62 -6.07
C GLU A 194 -4.82 -16.61 -5.34
N SER A 195 -4.46 -16.35 -4.08
CA SER A 195 -3.49 -17.18 -3.33
C SER A 195 -4.14 -17.99 -2.20
N GLY A 196 -5.38 -17.67 -1.82
CA GLY A 196 -6.10 -18.30 -0.71
C GLY A 196 -5.54 -17.99 0.68
N LYS A 197 -4.45 -17.23 0.78
CA LYS A 197 -3.81 -16.88 2.06
C LYS A 197 -4.73 -15.96 2.87
N LYS A 198 -4.88 -16.25 4.16
CA LYS A 198 -5.47 -15.32 5.13
C LYS A 198 -4.46 -14.25 5.51
N ALA A 199 -4.89 -13.00 5.53
CA ALA A 199 -4.08 -11.87 5.96
C ALA A 199 -4.87 -11.01 6.95
N LEU A 200 -4.16 -10.48 7.95
CA LEU A 200 -4.72 -9.49 8.85
C LEU A 200 -4.95 -8.17 8.08
N TYR A 201 -6.11 -7.56 8.24
CA TYR A 201 -6.48 -6.30 7.61
C TYR A 201 -6.86 -5.27 8.68
N VAL A 202 -5.81 -4.68 9.25
CA VAL A 202 -5.85 -3.66 10.29
C VAL A 202 -4.64 -2.75 10.11
N SER A 203 -4.77 -1.48 10.50
CA SER A 203 -3.67 -0.53 10.48
C SER A 203 -3.94 0.63 11.43
N GLU A 204 -3.02 1.60 11.47
CA GLU A 204 -3.19 2.84 12.23
C GLU A 204 -4.31 3.74 11.69
N ARG A 205 -4.96 3.37 10.58
CA ARG A 205 -6.14 4.05 10.01
C ARG A 205 -7.46 3.41 10.40
N VAL A 206 -7.44 2.43 11.31
CA VAL A 206 -8.64 1.83 11.90
C VAL A 206 -9.04 2.60 13.15
N SER A 207 -10.28 3.06 13.20
CA SER A 207 -10.83 3.84 14.31
C SER A 207 -11.37 2.96 15.44
N HIS A 208 -12.06 1.88 15.09
CA HIS A 208 -12.66 0.91 16.00
C HIS A 208 -13.01 -0.37 15.21
N PHE A 209 -13.42 -1.42 15.93
CA PHE A 209 -14.10 -2.56 15.31
C PHE A 209 -15.61 -2.32 15.29
N HIS A 210 -16.28 -2.70 14.21
CA HIS A 210 -17.72 -2.56 14.09
C HIS A 210 -18.43 -3.31 15.24
N GLY A 211 -19.36 -2.63 15.91
CA GLY A 211 -20.06 -3.17 17.08
C GLY A 211 -19.32 -3.06 18.41
N MET A 212 -18.10 -2.50 18.41
CA MET A 212 -17.32 -2.21 19.62
C MET A 212 -17.13 -0.71 19.78
N THR A 213 -17.02 -0.25 21.03
CA THR A 213 -16.61 1.13 21.33
C THR A 213 -15.15 1.36 20.96
N SER A 214 -14.75 2.62 20.79
CA SER A 214 -13.34 2.98 20.60
C SER A 214 -12.46 2.57 21.77
N GLU A 215 -13.00 2.61 23.00
CA GLU A 215 -12.28 2.21 24.21
C GLU A 215 -11.98 0.70 24.22
N GLU A 216 -12.96 -0.14 23.88
CA GLU A 216 -12.76 -1.59 23.75
C GLU A 216 -11.83 -1.94 22.59
N SER A 217 -11.94 -1.20 21.48
CA SER A 217 -11.21 -1.50 20.25
C SER A 217 -9.74 -1.12 20.33
N LYS A 218 -9.43 0.03 20.96
CA LYS A 218 -8.10 0.64 20.89
C LYS A 218 -6.97 -0.30 21.37
N PRO A 219 -7.05 -0.98 22.53
CA PRO A 219 -5.98 -1.87 22.98
C PRO A 219 -5.71 -3.02 22.01
N LEU A 220 -6.77 -3.54 21.36
CA LEU A 220 -6.65 -4.62 20.39
C LEU A 220 -6.05 -4.12 19.07
N ILE A 221 -6.48 -2.95 18.57
CA ILE A 221 -5.88 -2.31 17.38
C ILE A 221 -4.39 -2.04 17.63
N ASP A 222 -4.04 -1.43 18.77
CA ASP A 222 -2.66 -1.11 19.13
C ASP A 222 -1.79 -2.39 19.19
N TYR A 223 -2.29 -3.45 19.82
CA TYR A 223 -1.62 -4.75 19.86
C TYR A 223 -1.40 -5.34 18.46
N LEU A 224 -2.44 -5.35 17.62
CA LEU A 224 -2.38 -5.94 16.29
C LEU A 224 -1.44 -5.16 15.37
N CYS A 225 -1.48 -3.82 15.41
CA CYS A 225 -0.55 -2.96 14.68
C CYS A 225 0.89 -3.18 15.14
N TYR A 226 1.13 -3.24 16.46
CA TYR A 226 2.45 -3.54 17.00
C TYR A 226 2.95 -4.93 16.57
N HIS A 227 2.11 -5.97 16.66
CA HIS A 227 2.44 -7.34 16.26
C HIS A 227 2.77 -7.44 14.77
N ALA A 228 1.97 -6.80 13.91
CA ALA A 228 2.18 -6.82 12.46
C ALA A 228 3.48 -6.13 12.03
N THR A 229 3.89 -5.09 12.74
CA THR A 229 5.02 -4.22 12.38
C THR A 229 6.33 -4.57 13.08
N ARG A 230 6.40 -5.72 13.76
CA ARG A 230 7.66 -6.21 14.35
C ARG A 230 8.72 -6.47 13.27
N PRO A 231 10.02 -6.30 13.57
CA PRO A 231 11.09 -6.42 12.58
C PRO A 231 11.07 -7.74 11.78
N GLU A 232 10.70 -8.86 12.40
CA GLU A 232 10.61 -10.16 11.75
C GLU A 232 9.52 -10.26 10.66
N ASN A 233 8.60 -9.30 10.61
CA ASN A 233 7.51 -9.22 9.64
C ASN A 233 7.74 -8.11 8.59
N VAL A 234 8.85 -7.36 8.69
CA VAL A 234 9.05 -6.13 7.93
C VAL A 234 10.19 -6.25 6.92
N TYR A 235 9.99 -5.61 5.77
CA TYR A 235 11.02 -5.30 4.78
C TYR A 235 11.17 -3.77 4.70
N ARG A 236 12.41 -3.28 4.72
CA ARG A 236 12.75 -1.86 4.53
C ARG A 236 13.41 -1.70 3.17
N HIS A 237 12.76 -0.95 2.30
CA HIS A 237 13.25 -0.63 0.97
C HIS A 237 13.97 0.71 0.98
N VAL A 238 15.25 0.67 0.62
CA VAL A 238 16.06 1.87 0.36
C VAL A 238 16.00 2.15 -1.13
N TRP A 239 15.36 3.26 -1.48
CA TRP A 239 15.08 3.65 -2.86
C TRP A 239 16.34 4.00 -3.64
N ARG A 240 16.34 3.63 -4.92
CA ARG A 240 17.25 4.11 -5.97
C ARG A 240 16.42 4.65 -7.12
N ALA A 241 16.98 5.59 -7.87
CA ALA A 241 16.34 6.04 -9.10
C ALA A 241 16.14 4.84 -10.05
N GLY A 242 14.93 4.71 -10.60
CA GLY A 242 14.53 3.58 -11.44
C GLY A 242 14.16 2.30 -10.68
N ASP A 243 14.00 2.36 -9.36
CA ASP A 243 13.30 1.29 -8.61
C ASP A 243 11.78 1.32 -8.84
#